data_AF-A0A564Q115-F1
#
_entry.id   AF-A0A564Q115-F1
#
_cell.length_a   1.000
_cell.length_b   1.000
_cell.length_c   1.000
_cell.angle_alpha   90.00
_cell.angle_beta   90.00
_cell.angle_gamma   90.00
#
_symmetry.space_group_name_H-M   'P 1'
#
loop_
_entity.id
_entity.type
_entity.pdbx_description
1 polymer ?
#
loop_
_entity_poly.entity_id
_entity_poly.type
_entity_poly.pdbx_seq_one_letter_code
_entity_poly.pdbx_strand_id
1 'polypeptide(L)'
;MSMMTQQRVTETEGDFAYYIHRIKEEDIGSIHKRKILGSESKGARTIKLIKDGDKILLCASFGIKQRATLSFVGYGTVKDVFDEEKQRSGTSPRKIRIREVRYFKEPILVKNVANDLEFIKRKDKAADYLKSEYKKISAEDFKAVVKGRKATSSYPDHLEKRIYTTEEVLMDSVYGLFDLLKITMKGDMIEIKSFIKYLHKLVNAYGLSKSYEEVEKFYSENAWRFKFEHVKSKDVDKLVTLYDNHGNSISFAYIKLR
;
A
#
# COMPACT_ATOMS: atom_id res chain seq x y z
N MET A 1 24.91 -43.44 -31.11
CA MET A 1 24.53 -42.02 -31.00
C MET A 1 23.30 -41.93 -30.10
N SER A 2 23.47 -41.27 -28.97
CA SER A 2 22.57 -41.27 -27.81
C SER A 2 21.32 -40.43 -28.09
N MET A 3 20.13 -41.03 -27.96
CA MET A 3 18.88 -40.29 -27.84
C MET A 3 18.75 -39.78 -26.41
N MET A 4 18.88 -38.48 -26.21
CA MET A 4 18.59 -37.83 -24.93
C MET A 4 17.09 -37.87 -24.68
N THR A 5 16.68 -38.80 -23.83
CA THR A 5 15.37 -38.83 -23.17
C THR A 5 15.20 -37.54 -22.38
N GLN A 6 14.27 -36.67 -22.79
CA GLN A 6 13.79 -35.58 -21.95
C GLN A 6 13.12 -36.20 -20.72
N GLN A 7 13.82 -36.18 -19.59
CA GLN A 7 13.20 -36.39 -18.28
C GLN A 7 12.17 -35.29 -18.06
N ARG A 8 10.91 -35.59 -18.34
CA ARG A 8 9.79 -34.92 -17.68
C ARG A 8 9.97 -35.17 -16.19
N VAL A 9 10.40 -34.14 -15.46
CA VAL A 9 10.23 -34.10 -14.01
C VAL A 9 8.73 -34.03 -13.76
N THR A 10 8.11 -35.20 -13.66
CA THR A 10 6.80 -35.34 -13.03
C THR A 10 7.01 -34.93 -11.57
N GLU A 11 6.60 -33.71 -11.23
CA GLU A 11 6.34 -33.35 -9.84
C GLU A 11 5.32 -34.35 -9.32
N THR A 12 5.78 -35.36 -8.58
CA THR A 12 4.91 -36.21 -7.77
C THR A 12 4.13 -35.27 -6.86
N GLU A 13 2.79 -35.28 -6.96
CA GLU A 13 1.85 -34.63 -6.05
C GLU A 13 2.04 -35.21 -4.64
N GLY A 14 3.11 -34.81 -3.96
CA GLY A 14 3.34 -35.08 -2.56
C GLY A 14 2.71 -33.97 -1.73
N ASP A 15 1.73 -34.31 -0.90
CA ASP A 15 1.52 -33.91 0.51
C ASP A 15 1.89 -32.49 1.02
N PHE A 16 2.01 -31.49 0.14
CA PHE A 16 2.27 -30.09 0.50
C PHE A 16 0.95 -29.38 0.79
N ALA A 17 0.93 -28.63 1.89
CA ALA A 17 -0.20 -27.81 2.25
C ALA A 17 -0.02 -26.36 1.77
N TYR A 18 -1.15 -25.70 1.56
CA TYR A 18 -1.21 -24.33 1.06
C TYR A 18 -1.79 -23.43 2.14
N TYR A 19 -1.16 -22.29 2.35
CA TYR A 19 -1.54 -21.34 3.38
C TYR A 19 -1.59 -19.93 2.82
N ILE A 20 -2.41 -19.09 3.45
CA ILE A 20 -2.34 -17.64 3.33
C ILE A 20 -1.77 -17.11 4.65
N HIS A 21 -0.76 -16.26 4.56
CA HIS A 21 -0.25 -15.46 5.66
C HIS A 21 -0.60 -13.99 5.45
N ARG A 22 -1.31 -13.43 6.42
CA ARG A 22 -1.63 -12.01 6.45
C ARG A 22 -0.48 -11.24 7.11
N ILE A 23 0.07 -10.27 6.38
CA ILE A 23 1.19 -9.43 6.79
C ILE A 23 0.78 -7.96 6.80
N LYS A 24 1.50 -7.13 7.56
CA LYS A 24 1.39 -5.69 7.46
C LYS A 24 2.22 -5.19 6.29
N GLU A 25 1.79 -4.08 5.68
CA GLU A 25 2.51 -3.45 4.57
C GLU A 25 3.96 -3.10 4.96
N GLU A 26 4.17 -2.60 6.18
CA GLU A 26 5.48 -2.24 6.73
C GLU A 26 6.45 -3.41 6.88
N ASP A 27 5.95 -4.65 7.00
CA ASP A 27 6.80 -5.83 7.19
C ASP A 27 7.36 -6.37 5.88
N ILE A 28 6.76 -6.03 4.74
CA ILE A 28 7.07 -6.61 3.42
C ILE A 28 8.56 -6.44 3.07
N GLY A 29 9.14 -5.27 3.33
CA GLY A 29 10.56 -5.00 3.09
C GLY A 29 11.49 -5.84 3.96
N SER A 30 11.12 -6.08 5.22
CA SER A 30 11.88 -6.94 6.13
C SER A 30 11.81 -8.41 5.70
N ILE A 31 10.63 -8.86 5.26
CA ILE A 31 10.37 -10.20 4.74
C ILE A 31 11.19 -10.42 3.47
N HIS A 32 11.27 -9.44 2.57
CA HIS A 32 12.11 -9.54 1.37
C HIS A 32 13.58 -9.80 1.72
N LYS A 33 14.13 -8.99 2.62
CA LYS A 33 15.55 -9.05 3.00
C LYS A 33 15.90 -10.32 3.77
N ARG A 34 15.05 -10.71 4.73
CA ARG A 34 15.33 -11.80 5.67
C ARG A 34 14.76 -13.15 5.24
N LYS A 35 13.73 -13.14 4.40
CA LYS A 35 12.94 -14.32 3.98
C LYS A 35 12.38 -15.09 5.18
N ILE A 36 12.00 -14.37 6.23
CA ILE A 36 11.45 -14.93 7.47
C ILE A 36 10.06 -14.36 7.67
N LEU A 37 9.09 -15.24 7.90
CA LEU A 37 7.77 -14.91 8.40
C LEU A 37 7.69 -15.24 9.89
N GLY A 38 6.89 -14.48 10.64
CA GLY A 38 6.61 -14.77 12.03
C GLY A 38 5.12 -14.91 12.29
N SER A 39 4.80 -15.26 13.54
CA SER A 39 3.46 -15.04 14.09
C SER A 39 3.50 -13.90 15.09
N GLU A 40 2.62 -12.91 14.94
CA GLU A 40 2.35 -11.88 15.95
C GLU A 40 1.48 -12.44 17.07
N SER A 41 0.58 -13.36 16.73
CA SER A 41 -0.34 -13.97 17.69
C SER A 41 0.34 -15.07 18.50
N LYS A 42 0.51 -14.84 19.81
CA LYS A 42 1.01 -15.86 20.75
C LYS A 42 0.09 -17.09 20.67
N GLY A 43 0.59 -18.18 20.07
CA GLY A 43 -0.11 -19.46 20.03
C GLY A 43 -0.99 -19.73 18.82
N ALA A 44 -0.77 -19.05 17.68
CA ALA A 44 -1.40 -19.44 16.41
C ALA A 44 -1.28 -20.95 16.19
N ARG A 45 -2.42 -21.66 16.13
CA ARG A 45 -2.41 -23.13 15.95
C ARG A 45 -1.96 -23.50 14.54
N THR A 46 -2.35 -22.70 13.55
CA THR A 46 -2.08 -22.97 12.13
C THR A 46 -0.60 -22.95 11.80
N ILE A 47 0.19 -22.01 12.34
CA ILE A 47 1.64 -21.92 12.05
C ILE A 47 2.41 -23.16 12.54
N LYS A 48 1.87 -23.88 13.54
CA LYS A 48 2.46 -25.13 14.03
C LYS A 48 2.33 -26.29 13.05
N LEU A 49 1.35 -26.22 12.14
CA LEU A 49 1.09 -27.25 11.13
C LEU A 49 1.93 -27.05 9.86
N ILE A 50 2.58 -25.89 9.72
CA ILE A 50 3.40 -25.58 8.55
C ILE A 50 4.72 -26.35 8.64
N LYS A 51 5.09 -26.99 7.52
CA LYS A 51 6.29 -27.82 7.33
C LYS A 51 7.09 -27.40 6.08
N ASP A 52 8.30 -27.93 5.93
CA ASP A 52 9.11 -27.71 4.71
C ASP A 52 8.35 -28.14 3.45
N GLY A 53 8.51 -27.38 2.38
CA GLY A 53 7.84 -27.59 1.10
C GLY A 53 6.42 -27.01 1.00
N ASP A 54 5.77 -26.65 2.12
CA ASP A 54 4.47 -25.97 2.08
C ASP A 54 4.55 -24.64 1.32
N LYS A 55 3.43 -24.21 0.72
CA LYS A 55 3.35 -22.95 -0.04
C LYS A 55 2.55 -21.91 0.72
N ILE A 56 3.06 -20.68 0.74
CA ILE A 56 2.45 -19.57 1.47
C ILE A 56 2.16 -18.42 0.49
N LEU A 57 0.89 -18.04 0.37
CA LEU A 57 0.45 -16.78 -0.23
C LEU A 57 0.55 -15.65 0.79
N LEU A 58 1.13 -14.54 0.38
CA LEU A 58 1.25 -13.32 1.19
C LEU A 58 0.09 -12.38 0.87
N CYS A 59 -0.59 -11.92 1.91
CA CYS A 59 -1.75 -11.04 1.81
C CYS A 59 -1.55 -9.81 2.71
N ALA A 60 -1.65 -8.61 2.15
CA ALA A 60 -1.44 -7.35 2.85
C ALA A 60 -2.60 -6.39 2.61
N SER A 61 -2.85 -5.52 3.59
CA SER A 61 -3.79 -4.41 3.46
C SER A 61 -3.03 -3.16 3.03
N PHE A 62 -3.46 -2.54 1.92
CA PHE A 62 -2.89 -1.30 1.39
C PHE A 62 -3.88 -0.16 1.47
N GLY A 63 -3.39 1.06 1.66
CA GLY A 63 -4.17 2.29 1.64
C GLY A 63 -4.44 2.90 3.03
N ILE A 64 -5.21 3.98 3.06
CA ILE A 64 -5.51 4.74 4.28
C ILE A 64 -6.40 3.88 5.20
N LYS A 65 -6.19 3.92 6.52
CA LYS A 65 -6.89 3.05 7.51
C LYS A 65 -8.40 2.91 7.30
N GLN A 66 -9.09 3.94 6.80
CA GLN A 66 -10.54 3.95 6.56
C GLN A 66 -10.98 3.33 5.21
N ARG A 67 -10.05 3.11 4.28
CA ARG A 67 -10.29 2.57 2.92
C ARG A 67 -9.28 1.48 2.54
N ALA A 68 -8.65 0.83 3.52
CA ALA A 68 -7.61 -0.15 3.26
C ALA A 68 -8.18 -1.34 2.47
N THR A 69 -7.58 -1.65 1.34
CA THR A 69 -7.95 -2.78 0.49
C THR A 69 -7.02 -3.95 0.74
N LEU A 70 -7.59 -5.14 0.90
CA LEU A 70 -6.83 -6.37 1.08
C LEU A 70 -6.42 -6.95 -0.28
N SER A 71 -5.12 -7.21 -0.45
CA SER A 71 -4.53 -7.70 -1.70
C SER A 71 -3.53 -8.81 -1.45
N PHE A 72 -3.47 -9.77 -2.38
CA PHE A 72 -2.35 -10.71 -2.48
C PHE A 72 -1.16 -10.03 -3.14
N VAL A 73 0.02 -10.16 -2.55
CA VAL A 73 1.24 -9.44 -2.96
C VAL A 73 2.30 -10.36 -3.52
N GLY A 74 2.24 -11.63 -3.17
CA GLY A 74 3.21 -12.61 -3.60
C GLY A 74 3.00 -13.96 -2.94
N TYR A 75 3.94 -14.85 -3.14
CA TYR A 75 3.95 -16.18 -2.55
C TYR A 75 5.38 -16.69 -2.38
N GLY A 76 5.55 -17.72 -1.56
CA GLY A 76 6.83 -18.38 -1.34
C GLY A 76 6.67 -19.85 -0.96
N THR A 77 7.79 -20.56 -0.97
CA THR A 77 7.87 -21.97 -0.52
C THR A 77 8.66 -22.03 0.77
N VAL A 78 8.13 -22.74 1.75
CA VAL A 78 8.77 -22.95 3.06
C VAL A 78 10.06 -23.74 2.86
N LYS A 79 11.11 -23.31 3.58
CA LYS A 79 12.41 -23.99 3.66
C LYS A 79 12.54 -24.75 4.97
N ASP A 80 12.19 -24.09 6.07
CA ASP A 80 12.31 -24.64 7.41
C ASP A 80 11.47 -23.81 8.38
N VAL A 81 11.19 -24.40 9.54
CA VAL A 81 10.43 -23.77 10.61
C VAL A 81 11.23 -23.91 11.89
N PHE A 82 11.39 -22.81 12.61
CA PHE A 82 12.23 -22.74 13.81
C PHE A 82 11.56 -21.87 14.87
N ASP A 83 11.90 -22.13 16.13
CA ASP A 83 11.44 -21.33 17.26
C ASP A 83 12.55 -20.33 17.63
N GLU A 84 12.20 -19.05 17.75
CA GLU A 84 13.16 -18.02 18.16
C GLU A 84 13.41 -18.12 19.67
N GLU A 85 14.65 -17.90 20.11
CA GLU A 85 15.03 -18.00 21.53
C GLU A 85 14.20 -17.07 22.41
N LYS A 86 13.76 -17.58 23.57
CA LYS A 86 12.87 -16.84 24.47
C LYS A 86 13.60 -15.68 25.13
N GLN A 87 13.00 -14.50 25.10
CA GLN A 87 13.26 -13.49 26.11
C GLN A 87 12.33 -13.71 27.32
N ARG A 88 12.84 -14.47 28.31
CA ARG A 88 12.44 -14.59 29.73
C ARG A 88 10.96 -14.82 30.16
N SER A 89 9.92 -14.66 29.33
CA SER A 89 8.53 -14.99 29.74
C SER A 89 7.61 -15.38 28.57
N GLY A 90 7.41 -16.69 28.36
CA GLY A 90 6.36 -17.20 27.45
C GLY A 90 6.80 -18.32 26.50
N THR A 91 5.90 -18.70 25.59
CA THR A 91 6.16 -19.57 24.43
C THR A 91 6.99 -18.82 23.38
N SER A 92 8.01 -19.46 22.81
CA SER A 92 8.80 -18.90 21.70
C SER A 92 7.90 -18.63 20.49
N PRO A 93 8.03 -17.47 19.83
CA PRO A 93 7.32 -17.23 18.58
C PRO A 93 7.91 -18.13 17.50
N ARG A 94 7.06 -19.00 16.92
CA ARG A 94 7.43 -19.84 15.79
C ARG A 94 7.65 -18.96 14.56
N LYS A 95 8.76 -19.18 13.86
CA LYS A 95 9.16 -18.48 12.64
C LYS A 95 9.27 -19.45 11.48
N ILE A 96 8.97 -18.97 10.28
CA ILE A 96 9.05 -19.73 9.04
C ILE A 96 10.09 -19.09 8.15
N ARG A 97 11.08 -19.86 7.70
CA ARG A 97 12.00 -19.44 6.66
C ARG A 97 11.45 -19.82 5.29
N ILE A 98 11.51 -18.91 4.34
CA ILE A 98 11.09 -19.11 2.95
C ILE A 98 12.34 -19.19 2.06
N ARG A 99 12.33 -20.09 1.06
CA ARG A 99 13.43 -20.21 0.07
C ARG A 99 13.57 -18.93 -0.78
N GLU A 100 12.45 -18.52 -1.36
CA GLU A 100 12.29 -17.30 -2.14
C GLU A 100 10.88 -16.74 -2.00
N VAL A 101 10.75 -15.42 -2.11
CA VAL A 101 9.46 -14.75 -2.23
C VAL A 101 9.32 -14.27 -3.67
N ARG A 102 8.27 -14.71 -4.34
CA ARG A 102 7.87 -14.24 -5.66
C ARG A 102 6.71 -13.26 -5.48
N TYR A 103 6.93 -12.01 -5.86
CA TYR A 103 5.93 -10.97 -5.80
C TYR A 103 5.15 -10.89 -7.10
N PHE A 104 3.85 -10.63 -7.02
CA PHE A 104 3.08 -10.28 -8.21
C PHE A 104 3.52 -8.90 -8.71
N LYS A 105 3.62 -8.70 -10.03
CA LYS A 105 3.98 -7.38 -10.58
C LYS A 105 3.00 -6.28 -10.17
N GLU A 106 1.73 -6.65 -10.01
CA GLU A 106 0.66 -5.82 -9.50
C GLU A 106 -0.06 -6.57 -8.36
N PRO A 107 -0.40 -5.90 -7.24
CA PRO A 107 -1.17 -6.52 -6.18
C PRO A 107 -2.54 -7.00 -6.66
N ILE A 108 -2.94 -8.19 -6.24
CA ILE A 108 -4.22 -8.79 -6.63
C ILE A 108 -5.23 -8.53 -5.53
N LEU A 109 -6.16 -7.61 -5.78
CA LEU A 109 -7.25 -7.30 -4.86
C LEU A 109 -8.07 -8.56 -4.58
N VAL A 110 -8.27 -8.90 -3.30
CA VAL A 110 -9.03 -10.09 -2.89
C VAL A 110 -10.43 -10.10 -3.51
N LYS A 111 -11.09 -8.93 -3.56
CA LYS A 111 -12.42 -8.78 -4.18
C LYS A 111 -12.47 -9.20 -5.65
N ASN A 112 -11.36 -9.11 -6.38
CA ASN A 112 -11.31 -9.42 -7.82
C ASN A 112 -11.24 -10.92 -8.08
N VAL A 113 -10.75 -11.71 -7.12
CA VAL A 113 -10.59 -13.17 -7.23
C VAL A 113 -11.53 -13.94 -6.30
N ALA A 114 -12.31 -13.25 -5.47
CA ALA A 114 -13.16 -13.87 -4.46
C ALA A 114 -14.20 -14.86 -5.03
N ASN A 115 -14.58 -14.72 -6.29
CA ASN A 115 -15.48 -15.65 -6.98
C ASN A 115 -14.84 -17.02 -7.24
N ASP A 116 -13.53 -17.06 -7.35
CA ASP A 116 -12.74 -18.24 -7.73
C ASP A 116 -12.15 -18.96 -6.51
N LEU A 117 -12.44 -18.46 -5.29
CA LEU A 117 -11.91 -18.97 -4.03
C LEU A 117 -13.01 -19.71 -3.26
N GLU A 118 -12.88 -21.04 -3.16
CA GLU A 118 -13.87 -21.92 -2.54
C GLU A 118 -14.08 -21.60 -1.06
N PHE A 119 -13.01 -21.19 -0.36
CA PHE A 119 -13.10 -20.82 1.05
C PHE A 119 -13.94 -19.55 1.30
N ILE A 120 -14.23 -18.74 0.27
CA ILE A 120 -15.01 -17.50 0.37
C ILE A 120 -16.46 -17.77 0.00
N LYS A 121 -17.30 -18.02 1.02
CA LYS A 121 -18.73 -18.28 0.81
C LYS A 121 -19.55 -17.01 0.57
N ARG A 122 -19.08 -15.86 1.08
CA ARG A 122 -19.75 -14.55 0.97
C ARG A 122 -18.82 -13.50 0.38
N LYS A 123 -19.13 -13.08 -0.84
CA LYS A 123 -18.30 -12.20 -1.67
C LYS A 123 -18.23 -10.76 -1.14
N ASP A 124 -19.36 -10.26 -0.63
CA ASP A 124 -19.49 -8.96 0.04
C ASP A 124 -18.62 -8.85 1.30
N LYS A 125 -18.26 -10.00 1.88
CA LYS A 125 -17.45 -10.11 3.11
C LYS A 125 -16.16 -10.88 2.90
N ALA A 126 -15.60 -10.87 1.69
CA ALA A 126 -14.38 -11.62 1.36
C ALA A 126 -13.22 -11.36 2.35
N ALA A 127 -13.06 -10.12 2.81
CA ALA A 127 -12.02 -9.75 3.78
C ALA A 127 -12.19 -10.44 5.16
N ASP A 128 -13.43 -10.77 5.57
CA ASP A 128 -13.69 -11.43 6.85
C ASP A 128 -13.10 -12.84 6.90
N TYR A 129 -13.04 -13.53 5.75
CA TYR A 129 -12.45 -14.87 5.62
C TYR A 129 -10.92 -14.88 5.77
N LEU A 130 -10.29 -13.70 5.75
CA LEU A 130 -8.85 -13.48 5.86
C LEU A 130 -8.47 -12.68 7.12
N LYS A 131 -9.31 -12.72 8.17
CA LYS A 131 -9.02 -12.11 9.47
C LYS A 131 -7.90 -12.81 10.23
N SER A 132 -7.84 -14.14 10.11
CA SER A 132 -6.78 -14.94 10.73
C SER A 132 -5.41 -14.65 10.10
N GLU A 133 -4.39 -14.59 10.95
CA GLU A 133 -3.00 -14.40 10.53
C GLU A 133 -2.51 -15.49 9.56
N TYR A 134 -2.89 -16.74 9.83
CA TYR A 134 -2.61 -17.88 8.97
C TYR A 134 -3.89 -18.65 8.69
N LYS A 135 -4.12 -18.98 7.42
CA LYS A 135 -5.27 -19.76 6.97
C LYS A 135 -4.82 -20.85 6.01
N LYS A 136 -5.17 -22.11 6.30
CA LYS A 136 -5.00 -23.20 5.34
C LYS A 136 -6.04 -23.05 4.21
N ILE A 137 -5.62 -23.26 2.97
CA ILE A 137 -6.45 -23.22 1.76
C ILE A 137 -6.22 -24.47 0.91
N SER A 138 -7.07 -24.68 -0.10
CA SER A 138 -6.88 -25.76 -1.07
C SER A 138 -5.76 -25.42 -2.08
N ALA A 139 -5.30 -26.43 -2.82
CA ALA A 139 -4.36 -26.22 -3.91
C ALA A 139 -5.02 -25.43 -5.05
N GLU A 140 -6.31 -25.66 -5.26
CA GLU A 140 -7.16 -25.01 -6.25
C GLU A 140 -7.28 -23.52 -5.96
N ASP A 141 -7.54 -23.13 -4.70
CA ASP A 141 -7.57 -21.74 -4.26
C ASP A 141 -6.22 -21.05 -4.50
N PHE A 142 -5.12 -21.73 -4.17
CA PHE A 142 -3.78 -21.18 -4.41
C PHE A 142 -3.53 -20.96 -5.91
N LYS A 143 -3.87 -21.97 -6.73
CA LYS A 143 -3.76 -21.90 -8.19
C LYS A 143 -4.63 -20.77 -8.75
N ALA A 144 -5.85 -20.57 -8.26
CA ALA A 144 -6.74 -19.50 -8.70
C ALA A 144 -6.14 -18.10 -8.51
N VAL A 145 -5.44 -17.86 -7.40
CA VAL A 145 -4.75 -16.58 -7.18
C VAL A 145 -3.56 -16.39 -8.12
N VAL A 146 -2.75 -17.45 -8.32
CA VAL A 146 -1.46 -17.35 -9.04
C VAL A 146 -1.62 -17.44 -10.58
N LYS A 147 -2.64 -18.14 -11.07
CA LYS A 147 -2.81 -18.47 -12.50
C LYS A 147 -2.85 -17.21 -13.38
N GLY A 148 -2.01 -17.19 -14.41
CA GLY A 148 -1.93 -16.11 -15.39
C GLY A 148 -1.30 -14.80 -14.88
N ARG A 149 -0.76 -14.79 -13.65
CA ARG A 149 -0.16 -13.60 -13.05
C ARG A 149 1.34 -13.58 -13.29
N LYS A 150 1.85 -12.41 -13.70
CA LYS A 150 3.30 -12.18 -13.78
C LYS A 150 3.85 -11.99 -12.37
N ALA A 151 4.89 -12.74 -12.03
CA ALA A 151 5.58 -12.62 -10.76
C ALA A 151 7.09 -12.35 -10.97
N THR A 152 7.74 -11.79 -9.96
CA THR A 152 9.16 -11.46 -9.94
C THR A 152 9.77 -11.80 -8.59
N SER A 153 11.04 -12.21 -8.56
CA SER A 153 11.78 -12.41 -7.30
C SER A 153 12.41 -11.11 -6.78
N SER A 154 12.47 -10.06 -7.61
CA SER A 154 12.90 -8.72 -7.21
C SER A 154 11.85 -8.03 -6.35
N TYR A 155 12.28 -7.16 -5.44
CA TYR A 155 11.36 -6.31 -4.71
C TYR A 155 10.60 -5.40 -5.67
N PRO A 156 9.25 -5.37 -5.68
CA PRO A 156 8.51 -4.57 -6.64
C PRO A 156 8.49 -3.08 -6.30
N ASP A 157 8.58 -2.23 -7.32
CA ASP A 157 8.49 -0.77 -7.21
C ASP A 157 7.22 -0.29 -6.47
N HIS A 158 6.09 -0.97 -6.67
CA HIS A 158 4.83 -0.61 -5.99
C HIS A 158 4.83 -0.94 -4.48
N LEU A 159 5.81 -1.71 -3.99
CA LEU A 159 6.05 -1.97 -2.57
C LEU A 159 7.22 -1.14 -2.03
N GLU A 160 7.93 -0.41 -2.90
CA GLU A 160 8.91 0.58 -2.45
C GLU A 160 8.15 1.72 -1.78
N LYS A 161 8.28 1.76 -0.45
CA LYS A 161 7.78 2.86 0.34
C LYS A 161 8.61 4.10 0.00
N ARG A 162 8.16 4.89 -0.98
CA ARG A 162 8.69 6.24 -1.17
C ARG A 162 8.38 7.02 0.11
N ILE A 163 9.43 7.38 0.83
CA ILE A 163 9.32 8.30 1.96
C ILE A 163 9.09 9.67 1.33
N TYR A 164 7.83 10.01 1.09
CA TYR A 164 7.49 11.39 0.77
C TYR A 164 7.65 12.21 2.03
N THR A 165 8.40 13.29 1.93
CA THR A 165 8.40 14.34 2.94
C THR A 165 7.01 14.97 3.00
N THR A 166 6.63 15.52 4.16
CA THR A 166 5.38 16.28 4.31
C THR A 166 5.28 17.39 3.26
N GLU A 167 6.41 18.01 2.93
CA GLU A 167 6.51 19.03 1.89
C GLU A 167 6.12 18.49 0.51
N GLU A 168 6.69 17.36 0.06
CA GLU A 168 6.35 16.76 -1.23
C GLU A 168 4.87 16.42 -1.34
N VAL A 169 4.28 15.84 -0.28
CA VAL A 169 2.85 15.53 -0.27
C VAL A 169 2.00 16.80 -0.37
N LEU A 170 2.38 17.87 0.32
CA LEU A 170 1.68 19.15 0.25
C LEU A 170 1.82 19.80 -1.14
N MET A 171 3.02 19.78 -1.72
CA MET A 171 3.26 20.27 -3.08
C MET A 171 2.40 19.54 -4.12
N ASP A 172 2.41 18.20 -4.09
CA ASP A 172 1.62 17.38 -5.01
C ASP A 172 0.11 17.59 -4.79
N SER A 173 -0.31 17.78 -3.54
CA SER A 173 -1.71 18.09 -3.22
C SER A 173 -2.15 19.44 -3.78
N VAL A 174 -1.27 20.45 -3.77
CA VAL A 174 -1.56 21.77 -4.38
C VAL A 174 -1.73 21.63 -5.89
N TYR A 175 -0.77 21.00 -6.58
CA TYR A 175 -0.86 20.80 -8.03
C TYR A 175 -2.08 19.98 -8.43
N GLY A 176 -2.30 18.84 -7.77
CA GLY A 176 -3.43 17.96 -8.04
C GLY A 176 -4.78 18.64 -7.81
N LEU A 177 -4.90 19.47 -6.76
CA LEU A 177 -6.11 20.26 -6.53
C LEU A 177 -6.30 21.33 -7.61
N PHE A 178 -5.24 22.05 -7.98
CA PHE A 178 -5.31 23.07 -9.03
C PHE A 178 -5.78 22.49 -10.37
N ASP A 179 -5.18 21.38 -10.81
CA ASP A 179 -5.56 20.70 -12.04
C ASP A 179 -6.99 20.18 -12.00
N LEU A 180 -7.41 19.59 -10.86
CA LEU A 180 -8.78 19.14 -10.67
C LEU A 180 -9.78 20.30 -10.79
N LEU A 181 -9.50 21.44 -10.15
CA LEU A 181 -10.38 22.61 -10.21
C LEU A 181 -10.42 23.23 -11.60
N LYS A 182 -9.30 23.26 -12.33
CA LYS A 182 -9.24 23.73 -13.72
C LYS A 182 -10.18 22.96 -14.65
N ILE A 183 -10.31 21.65 -14.42
CA ILE A 183 -11.18 20.75 -15.19
C ILE A 183 -12.65 20.88 -14.74
N THR A 184 -12.89 20.97 -13.42
CA THR A 184 -14.23 20.78 -12.85
C THR A 184 -14.99 22.08 -12.58
N MET A 185 -14.30 23.20 -12.35
CA MET A 185 -14.96 24.49 -12.09
C MET A 185 -15.41 25.17 -13.38
N LYS A 186 -16.59 25.78 -13.31
CA LYS A 186 -17.14 26.58 -14.42
C LYS A 186 -16.46 27.95 -14.54
N GLY A 187 -15.98 28.52 -13.45
CA GLY A 187 -15.32 29.83 -13.43
C GLY A 187 -13.82 29.76 -13.71
N ASP A 188 -13.26 30.88 -14.16
CA ASP A 188 -11.85 30.98 -14.54
C ASP A 188 -10.93 31.39 -13.37
N MET A 189 -11.51 31.68 -12.20
CA MET A 189 -10.77 32.07 -11.00
C MET A 189 -11.38 31.44 -9.75
N ILE A 190 -10.53 31.20 -8.75
CA ILE A 190 -10.93 30.77 -7.41
C ILE A 190 -10.28 31.69 -6.36
N GLU A 191 -11.02 32.02 -5.31
CA GLU A 191 -10.47 32.74 -4.14
C GLU A 191 -9.40 31.89 -3.46
N ILE A 192 -8.25 32.48 -3.12
CA ILE A 192 -7.13 31.77 -2.49
C ILE A 192 -7.57 31.12 -1.18
N LYS A 193 -8.35 31.82 -0.34
CA LYS A 193 -8.91 31.26 0.90
C LYS A 193 -9.78 30.03 0.66
N SER A 194 -10.59 30.05 -0.40
CA SER A 194 -11.41 28.89 -0.80
C SER A 194 -10.56 27.74 -1.30
N PHE A 195 -9.52 28.01 -2.09
CA PHE A 195 -8.54 27.01 -2.53
C PHE A 195 -7.85 26.34 -1.34
N ILE A 196 -7.32 27.13 -0.39
CA ILE A 196 -6.68 26.63 0.84
C ILE A 196 -7.67 25.79 1.67
N LYS A 197 -8.93 26.21 1.75
CA LYS A 197 -9.97 25.42 2.44
C LYS A 197 -10.19 24.05 1.81
N TYR A 198 -10.16 23.94 0.48
CA TYR A 198 -10.24 22.65 -0.21
C TYR A 198 -8.97 21.82 -0.03
N LEU A 199 -7.80 22.46 -0.10
CA LEU A 199 -6.51 21.83 0.14
C LEU A 199 -6.42 21.24 1.54
N HIS A 200 -6.83 22.01 2.56
CA HIS A 200 -6.86 21.56 3.95
C HIS A 200 -7.74 20.31 4.13
N LYS A 201 -8.91 20.26 3.48
CA LYS A 201 -9.76 19.06 3.46
C LYS A 201 -9.07 17.86 2.79
N LEU A 202 -8.40 18.09 1.66
CA LEU A 202 -7.69 17.06 0.91
C LEU A 202 -6.52 16.48 1.74
N VAL A 203 -5.67 17.34 2.28
CA VAL A 203 -4.50 17.00 3.10
C VAL A 203 -4.90 16.23 4.36
N ASN A 204 -5.98 16.64 5.03
CA ASN A 204 -6.48 15.91 6.19
C ASN A 204 -7.11 14.56 5.82
N ALA A 205 -7.74 14.44 4.64
CA ALA A 205 -8.20 13.15 4.14
C ALA A 205 -7.04 12.17 3.88
N TYR A 206 -5.85 12.67 3.55
CA TYR A 206 -4.61 11.88 3.45
C TYR A 206 -3.93 11.59 4.80
N GLY A 207 -4.43 12.13 5.91
CA GLY A 207 -3.97 11.79 7.26
C GLY A 207 -2.78 12.62 7.77
N LEU A 208 -2.46 13.75 7.13
CA LEU A 208 -1.38 14.65 7.56
C LEU A 208 -1.73 15.51 8.80
N SER A 209 -3.01 15.56 9.20
CA SER A 209 -3.51 16.24 10.39
C SER A 209 -2.93 17.64 10.60
N LYS A 210 -3.09 18.51 9.58
CA LYS A 210 -2.63 19.90 9.60
C LYS A 210 -3.78 20.85 9.90
N SER A 211 -3.51 21.93 10.64
CA SER A 211 -4.48 23.01 10.83
C SER A 211 -4.67 23.82 9.55
N TYR A 212 -5.74 24.59 9.47
CA TYR A 212 -5.97 25.48 8.32
C TYR A 212 -4.84 26.52 8.21
N GLU A 213 -4.39 27.06 9.33
CA GLU A 213 -3.30 28.05 9.42
C GLU A 213 -1.95 27.47 8.96
N GLU A 214 -1.66 26.20 9.28
CA GLU A 214 -0.47 25.53 8.79
C GLU A 214 -0.49 25.34 7.27
N VAL A 215 -1.65 24.99 6.70
CA VAL A 215 -1.82 24.82 5.26
C VAL A 215 -1.77 26.18 4.53
N GLU A 216 -2.38 27.21 5.11
CA GLU A 216 -2.29 28.59 4.61
C GLU A 216 -0.84 29.07 4.58
N LYS A 217 -0.13 28.93 5.71
CA LYS A 217 1.28 29.30 5.82
C LYS A 217 2.12 28.57 4.78
N PHE A 218 1.95 27.25 4.65
CA PHE A 218 2.66 26.46 3.65
C PHE A 218 2.42 26.98 2.23
N TYR A 219 1.15 27.21 1.86
CA TYR A 219 0.80 27.72 0.54
C TYR A 219 1.41 29.12 0.30
N SER A 220 1.30 30.02 1.29
CA SER A 220 1.83 31.38 1.20
C SER A 220 3.35 31.41 1.01
N GLU A 221 4.10 30.60 1.75
CA GLU A 221 5.56 30.53 1.68
C GLU A 221 6.07 29.85 0.39
N ASN A 222 5.25 29.02 -0.24
CA ASN A 222 5.62 28.24 -1.43
C ASN A 222 4.93 28.71 -2.72
N ALA A 223 4.13 29.77 -2.68
CA ALA A 223 3.32 30.25 -3.81
C ALA A 223 4.15 30.45 -5.09
N TRP A 224 5.37 30.98 -4.94
CA TRP A 224 6.31 31.21 -6.03
C TRP A 224 6.75 29.94 -6.78
N ARG A 225 6.67 28.77 -6.13
CA ARG A 225 7.06 27.47 -6.72
C ARG A 225 5.99 26.94 -7.67
N PHE A 226 4.72 27.25 -7.43
CA PHE A 226 3.60 26.70 -8.20
C PHE A 226 3.44 27.34 -9.58
N LYS A 227 3.98 28.56 -9.78
CA LYS A 227 3.85 29.34 -11.02
C LYS A 227 2.39 29.56 -11.45
N PHE A 228 1.46 29.55 -10.50
CA PHE A 228 0.07 29.93 -10.76
C PHE A 228 -0.03 31.44 -10.97
N GLU A 229 -1.00 31.89 -11.77
CA GLU A 229 -1.28 33.32 -11.93
C GLU A 229 -2.18 33.79 -10.78
N HIS A 230 -1.62 34.57 -9.86
CA HIS A 230 -2.36 35.17 -8.74
C HIS A 230 -2.86 36.58 -9.11
N VAL A 231 -4.12 36.87 -8.76
CA VAL A 231 -4.79 38.13 -9.10
C VAL A 231 -5.15 38.90 -7.83
N LYS A 232 -4.88 40.21 -7.84
CA LYS A 232 -5.18 41.13 -6.74
C LYS A 232 -6.68 41.48 -6.69
N SER A 233 -7.15 41.91 -5.52
CA SER A 233 -8.49 42.48 -5.32
C SER A 233 -8.40 43.77 -4.54
N LYS A 234 -9.43 44.62 -4.66
CA LYS A 234 -9.64 45.78 -3.78
C LYS A 234 -10.32 45.39 -2.46
N ASP A 235 -10.94 44.21 -2.42
CA ASP A 235 -11.60 43.68 -1.23
C ASP A 235 -10.54 43.11 -0.27
N VAL A 236 -10.35 43.81 0.85
CA VAL A 236 -9.34 43.50 1.87
C VAL A 236 -9.62 42.17 2.55
N ASP A 237 -10.90 41.80 2.71
CA ASP A 237 -11.30 40.57 3.41
C ASP A 237 -10.95 39.31 2.61
N LYS A 238 -10.66 39.46 1.32
CA LYS A 238 -10.28 38.36 0.43
C LYS A 238 -8.78 38.18 0.30
N LEU A 239 -7.98 39.12 0.81
CA LEU A 239 -6.55 39.11 0.64
C LEU A 239 -5.88 38.00 1.46
N VAL A 240 -4.89 37.37 0.83
CA VAL A 240 -3.94 36.43 1.41
C VAL A 240 -2.54 36.89 1.00
N THR A 241 -1.65 37.01 1.98
CA THR A 241 -0.26 37.41 1.75
C THR A 241 0.55 36.22 1.28
N LEU A 242 1.16 36.35 0.10
CA LEU A 242 2.02 35.35 -0.52
C LEU A 242 3.45 35.87 -0.59
N TYR A 243 4.42 34.95 -0.56
CA TYR A 243 5.84 35.28 -0.54
C TYR A 243 6.54 34.81 -1.81
N ASP A 244 7.52 35.58 -2.27
CA ASP A 244 8.44 35.17 -3.32
C ASP A 244 9.63 34.36 -2.77
N ASN A 245 10.52 33.91 -3.66
CA ASN A 245 11.73 33.17 -3.30
C ASN A 245 12.77 33.98 -2.50
N HIS A 246 12.58 35.30 -2.39
CA HIS A 246 13.42 36.22 -1.62
C HIS A 246 12.76 36.64 -0.29
N GLY A 247 11.54 36.17 -0.02
CA GLY A 247 10.77 36.53 1.18
C GLY A 247 10.02 37.86 1.08
N ASN A 248 9.98 38.50 -0.10
CA ASN A 248 9.14 39.67 -0.30
C ASN A 248 7.67 39.25 -0.35
N SER A 249 6.79 40.07 0.23
CA SER A 249 5.38 39.73 0.36
C SER A 249 4.48 40.61 -0.52
N ILE A 250 3.48 39.98 -1.14
CA ILE A 250 2.44 40.67 -1.90
C ILE A 250 1.10 39.98 -1.60
N SER A 251 0.06 40.77 -1.36
CA SER A 251 -1.28 40.25 -1.11
C SER A 251 -2.07 40.06 -2.41
N PHE A 252 -2.69 38.89 -2.54
CA PHE A 252 -3.55 38.51 -3.65
C PHE A 252 -4.87 37.97 -3.12
N ALA A 253 -5.89 37.91 -3.98
CA ALA A 253 -7.20 37.38 -3.60
C ALA A 253 -7.58 36.12 -4.36
N TYR A 254 -7.12 35.98 -5.61
CA TYR A 254 -7.56 34.93 -6.52
C TYR A 254 -6.38 34.18 -7.15
N ILE A 255 -6.65 32.95 -7.56
CA ILE A 255 -5.82 32.13 -8.44
C ILE A 255 -6.60 31.99 -9.75
N LYS A 256 -5.93 32.23 -10.87
CA LYS A 256 -6.51 31.99 -12.19
C LYS A 256 -6.34 30.52 -12.58
N LEU A 257 -7.41 29.93 -13.10
CA LEU A 257 -7.49 28.54 -13.52
C LEU A 257 -7.33 28.38 -15.05
N ARG A 258 -7.64 29.42 -15.83
CA ARG A 258 -7.58 29.41 -17.31
C ARG A 258 -6.88 30.63 -17.87
#